data_AF-A0A2D8AW74-F1
#
_entry.id   AF-A0A2D8AW74-F1
#
_cell.length_a   1.000
_cell.length_b   1.000
_cell.length_c   1.000
_cell.angle_alpha   90.00
_cell.angle_beta   90.00
_cell.angle_gamma   90.00
#
_symmetry.space_group_name_H-M   'P 1'
#
loop_
_entity.id
_entity.type
_entity.pdbx_description
1 polymer ?
#
loop_
_entity_poly.entity_id
_entity_poly.type
_entity_poly.pdbx_seq_one_letter_code
_entity_poly.pdbx_strand_id
1 'polypeptide(L)'
;MPVSRPISDAHAHFFNGADLPVHNFVRYVIVPAYAPNLPEVVLALADMALWIAKRLSVSASSEIKHLRSGELLGRDEVREEEFGRTAAKRQEQVINEAGSKTFAERKPIESLADSYFYLATLLGAFDIGTRRALDDGKVRIDPQVYEDIARQGRDASQRTLPDSLDLPEAMVTYAAQSSVDVKAIIKWVFVMCQSRCSHVRRYLNTIPSGGSQVTHVTNLLVDYDRWLGDRPLGNSTHAQQVEFWTAYAARTESIPGWPRLHTFAGFDPLKDAGERLSSGKGTTFETMKEWYRAGRDPGSNATHKIAGFKVYPPMGFQPDKNAEPVLPTNEPPKQRAEIEVQRWWSDNGWPLDKLGTSLDESLDLFFEFCAEQDVPIMAHASPSNDAMSNSARKALISNWVPRVEQTFTKFGRPLRLCLGHFGYYVYDLSAFKDLMKLNVEQVGGEPKARVYFDLSYDVDILEDNQGVLRYFLNALERVCKDVGDEGNFLTFGSDWIMLGQQPGAGRYLDNFKRALDASEFWRKNADKVLRTNFLDFMQVPH
;
A
#
# COMPACT_ATOMS: atom_id res chain seq x y z
N MET A 1 36.82 7.49 5.43
CA MET A 1 35.68 7.44 4.48
C MET A 1 34.85 8.70 4.70
N PRO A 2 34.28 9.35 3.66
CA PRO A 2 33.34 10.43 3.90
C PRO A 2 32.21 9.92 4.80
N VAL A 3 31.92 10.66 5.87
CA VAL A 3 30.87 10.31 6.84
C VAL A 3 29.53 10.33 6.09
N SER A 4 28.83 9.20 6.05
CA SER A 4 27.51 9.14 5.42
C SER A 4 26.51 9.96 6.26
N ARG A 5 25.67 10.76 5.59
CA ARG A 5 24.62 11.52 6.30
C ARG A 5 23.49 10.55 6.68
N PRO A 6 23.19 10.36 7.98
CA PRO A 6 22.10 9.48 8.40
C PRO A 6 20.75 10.06 7.99
N ILE A 7 19.86 9.20 7.49
CA ILE A 7 18.47 9.52 7.21
C ILE A 7 17.53 8.46 7.79
N SER A 8 16.27 8.82 7.95
CA SER A 8 15.18 7.96 8.41
C SER A 8 14.05 7.96 7.39
N ASP A 9 13.48 6.79 7.12
CA ASP A 9 12.35 6.63 6.20
C ASP A 9 11.08 6.29 6.98
N ALA A 10 10.18 7.26 7.07
CA ALA A 10 8.93 7.13 7.81
C ALA A 10 7.94 6.15 7.18
N HIS A 11 8.10 5.83 5.89
CA HIS A 11 7.06 5.17 5.11
C HIS A 11 7.66 4.17 4.13
N ALA A 12 7.70 2.90 4.51
CA ALA A 12 8.01 1.82 3.58
C ALA A 12 7.08 0.63 3.77
N HIS A 13 6.85 -0.08 2.69
CA HIS A 13 6.14 -1.34 2.65
C HIS A 13 7.09 -2.40 2.07
N PHE A 14 7.11 -3.58 2.69
CA PHE A 14 7.93 -4.71 2.25
C PHE A 14 7.12 -6.01 2.09
N PHE A 15 5.79 -5.91 2.05
CA PHE A 15 4.89 -7.04 1.85
C PHE A 15 5.01 -7.60 0.42
N ASN A 16 4.53 -8.83 0.23
CA ASN A 16 4.40 -9.43 -1.09
C ASN A 16 2.99 -9.99 -1.32
N GLY A 17 2.77 -10.69 -2.44
CA GLY A 17 1.47 -11.24 -2.84
C GLY A 17 0.90 -12.30 -1.88
N ALA A 18 1.73 -12.87 -0.99
CA ALA A 18 1.25 -13.77 0.05
C ALA A 18 0.56 -13.03 1.21
N ASP A 19 0.90 -11.75 1.41
CA ASP A 19 0.45 -10.92 2.55
C ASP A 19 -0.86 -10.20 2.33
N LEU A 20 -1.32 -10.15 1.08
CA LEU A 20 -2.48 -9.37 0.69
C LEU A 20 -3.66 -10.28 0.37
N PRO A 21 -4.89 -9.79 0.55
CA PRO A 21 -6.08 -10.30 -0.15
C PRO A 21 -5.97 -9.99 -1.66
N VAL A 22 -5.01 -10.63 -2.33
CA VAL A 22 -4.50 -10.22 -3.66
C VAL A 22 -5.58 -10.24 -4.74
N HIS A 23 -6.54 -11.17 -4.66
CA HIS A 23 -7.58 -11.28 -5.68
C HIS A 23 -8.45 -10.03 -5.69
N ASN A 24 -9.05 -9.71 -4.53
CA ASN A 24 -9.95 -8.58 -4.43
C ASN A 24 -9.22 -7.24 -4.34
N PHE A 25 -7.96 -7.23 -3.88
CA PHE A 25 -7.10 -6.05 -3.97
C PHE A 25 -6.83 -5.67 -5.43
N VAL A 26 -6.47 -6.64 -6.28
CA VAL A 26 -6.28 -6.36 -7.71
C VAL A 26 -7.60 -5.93 -8.36
N ARG A 27 -8.68 -6.65 -8.06
CA ARG A 27 -10.01 -6.40 -8.64
C ARG A 27 -10.59 -5.04 -8.28
N TYR A 28 -10.56 -4.65 -7.01
CA TYR A 28 -11.28 -3.47 -6.50
C TYR A 28 -10.39 -2.23 -6.34
N VAL A 29 -9.07 -2.42 -6.20
CA VAL A 29 -8.13 -1.31 -5.92
C VAL A 29 -7.20 -1.06 -7.10
N ILE A 30 -6.38 -2.04 -7.49
CA ILE A 30 -5.32 -1.82 -8.49
C ILE A 30 -5.91 -1.60 -9.88
N VAL A 31 -6.70 -2.53 -10.41
CA VAL A 31 -7.19 -2.40 -11.80
C VAL A 31 -8.04 -1.13 -11.97
N PRO A 32 -8.95 -0.76 -11.06
CA PRO A 32 -9.70 0.47 -11.23
C PRO A 32 -8.86 1.75 -11.07
N ALA A 33 -7.72 1.71 -10.38
CA ALA A 33 -6.80 2.84 -10.28
C ALA A 33 -5.91 3.01 -11.53
N TYR A 34 -5.41 1.91 -12.09
CA TYR A 34 -4.43 1.94 -13.19
C TYR A 34 -5.04 1.69 -14.57
N ALA A 35 -6.22 1.06 -14.63
CA ALA A 35 -6.93 0.70 -15.84
C ALA A 35 -8.47 0.83 -15.69
N PRO A 36 -8.99 2.01 -15.30
CA PRO A 36 -10.41 2.22 -15.00
C PRO A 36 -11.37 1.91 -16.16
N ASN A 37 -10.89 2.01 -17.39
CA ASN A 37 -11.68 1.82 -18.62
C ASN A 37 -11.53 0.41 -19.21
N LEU A 38 -10.99 -0.55 -18.46
CA LEU A 38 -10.78 -1.93 -18.90
C LEU A 38 -11.53 -2.97 -18.05
N PRO A 39 -12.87 -2.85 -17.91
CA PRO A 39 -13.65 -3.81 -17.13
C PRO A 39 -13.49 -5.25 -17.66
N GLU A 40 -13.24 -5.44 -18.96
CA GLU A 40 -13.19 -6.73 -19.64
C GLU A 40 -12.06 -7.63 -19.15
N VAL A 41 -10.94 -7.07 -18.68
CA VAL A 41 -9.75 -7.85 -18.25
C VAL A 41 -9.57 -7.89 -16.73
N VAL A 42 -10.39 -7.17 -15.95
CA VAL A 42 -10.27 -7.11 -14.48
C VAL A 42 -10.28 -8.50 -13.86
N LEU A 43 -11.23 -9.36 -14.27
CA LEU A 43 -11.36 -10.72 -13.74
C LEU A 43 -10.13 -11.57 -14.05
N ALA A 44 -9.60 -11.44 -15.27
CA ALA A 44 -8.41 -12.18 -15.69
C ALA A 44 -7.17 -11.74 -14.88
N LEU A 45 -6.97 -10.44 -14.67
CA LEU A 45 -5.85 -9.92 -13.89
C LEU A 45 -5.95 -10.31 -12.42
N ALA A 46 -7.13 -10.24 -11.82
CA ALA A 46 -7.37 -10.63 -10.43
C ALA A 46 -7.15 -12.14 -10.21
N ASP A 47 -7.72 -12.99 -11.08
CA ASP A 47 -7.52 -14.44 -11.03
C ASP A 47 -6.05 -14.81 -11.27
N MET A 48 -5.39 -14.18 -12.27
CA MET A 48 -3.98 -14.43 -12.58
C MET A 48 -3.11 -14.07 -11.38
N ALA A 49 -3.33 -12.89 -10.78
CA ALA A 49 -2.57 -12.46 -9.61
C ALA A 49 -2.72 -13.44 -8.44
N LEU A 50 -3.94 -13.88 -8.13
CA LEU A 50 -4.18 -14.88 -7.09
C LEU A 50 -3.53 -16.22 -7.41
N TRP A 51 -3.65 -16.69 -8.65
CA TRP A 51 -3.10 -17.96 -9.09
C TRP A 51 -1.58 -17.99 -8.99
N ILE A 52 -0.94 -16.90 -9.42
CA ILE A 52 0.50 -16.71 -9.36
C ILE A 52 0.95 -16.58 -7.90
N ALA A 53 0.29 -15.75 -7.09
CA ALA A 53 0.64 -15.57 -5.69
C ALA A 53 0.62 -16.90 -4.91
N LYS A 54 -0.43 -17.72 -5.10
CA LYS A 54 -0.54 -19.05 -4.48
C LYS A 54 0.59 -20.01 -4.85
N ARG A 55 1.25 -19.81 -5.99
CA ARG A 55 2.27 -20.72 -6.54
C ARG A 55 3.68 -20.23 -6.31
N LEU A 56 3.91 -18.93 -6.48
CA LEU A 56 5.24 -18.36 -6.58
C LEU A 56 5.58 -17.43 -5.41
N SER A 57 4.60 -16.76 -4.77
CA SER A 57 4.92 -15.84 -3.67
C SER A 57 5.47 -16.58 -2.46
N VAL A 58 6.56 -16.05 -1.91
CA VAL A 58 7.19 -16.60 -0.71
C VAL A 58 6.42 -16.19 0.54
N SER A 59 5.86 -17.17 1.27
CA SER A 59 5.07 -16.91 2.46
C SER A 59 5.92 -16.58 3.69
N ALA A 60 5.35 -15.84 4.64
CA ALA A 60 6.05 -15.50 5.89
C ALA A 60 6.52 -16.76 6.65
N SER A 61 5.68 -17.80 6.70
CA SER A 61 6.05 -19.08 7.31
C SER A 61 7.24 -19.76 6.64
N SER A 62 7.39 -19.62 5.32
CA SER A 62 8.54 -20.16 4.60
C SER A 62 9.79 -19.35 4.94
N GLU A 63 9.74 -18.02 4.83
CA GLU A 63 10.90 -17.17 5.11
C GLU A 63 11.36 -17.27 6.57
N ILE A 64 10.45 -17.47 7.55
CA ILE A 64 10.82 -17.71 8.95
C ILE A 64 11.72 -18.96 9.09
N LYS A 65 11.50 -20.02 8.29
CA LYS A 65 12.35 -21.22 8.32
C LYS A 65 13.76 -20.91 7.80
N HIS A 66 13.86 -20.16 6.70
CA HIS A 66 15.14 -19.72 6.12
C HIS A 66 15.91 -18.79 7.04
N LEU A 67 15.19 -17.86 7.68
CA LEU A 67 15.76 -17.10 8.78
C LEU A 67 16.30 -18.12 9.79
N ARG A 68 15.49 -18.96 10.42
CA ARG A 68 15.98 -19.89 11.47
C ARG A 68 17.23 -20.72 11.10
N SER A 69 17.47 -21.05 9.82
CA SER A 69 18.70 -21.72 9.35
C SER A 69 19.92 -20.82 9.13
N GLY A 70 19.81 -19.51 9.31
CA GLY A 70 20.90 -18.52 9.20
C GLY A 70 20.88 -17.70 7.90
N GLU A 71 19.92 -17.92 7.02
CA GLU A 71 19.83 -17.20 5.75
C GLU A 71 19.11 -15.86 5.96
N LEU A 72 19.84 -14.75 5.86
CA LEU A 72 19.31 -13.39 6.07
C LEU A 72 18.64 -12.79 4.82
N LEU A 73 19.06 -13.23 3.63
CA LEU A 73 18.64 -12.69 2.34
C LEU A 73 18.28 -13.84 1.41
N GLY A 74 17.20 -14.56 1.76
CA GLY A 74 16.77 -15.80 1.11
C GLY A 74 16.96 -15.80 -0.42
N ARG A 75 17.41 -16.94 -0.96
CA ARG A 75 17.73 -17.13 -2.38
C ARG A 75 16.51 -17.28 -3.29
N ASP A 76 15.30 -17.21 -2.73
CA ASP A 76 14.05 -17.43 -3.45
C ASP A 76 13.62 -16.15 -4.18
N GLU A 77 14.39 -15.79 -5.20
CA GLU A 77 13.92 -14.87 -6.22
C GLU A 77 13.14 -15.66 -7.26
N VAL A 78 11.88 -15.30 -7.44
CA VAL A 78 11.07 -15.86 -8.51
C VAL A 78 11.64 -15.36 -9.82
N ARG A 79 12.07 -16.30 -10.67
CA ARG A 79 12.65 -16.00 -11.97
C ARG A 79 11.57 -15.57 -12.96
N GLU A 80 11.93 -14.66 -13.86
CA GLU A 80 11.04 -14.15 -14.90
C GLU A 80 10.51 -15.29 -15.79
N GLU A 81 11.36 -16.28 -16.13
CA GLU A 81 10.96 -17.46 -16.91
C GLU A 81 9.89 -18.30 -16.20
N GLU A 82 9.99 -18.47 -14.88
CA GLU A 82 9.02 -19.23 -14.10
C GLU A 82 7.70 -18.47 -13.98
N PHE A 83 7.77 -17.16 -13.74
CA PHE A 83 6.63 -16.27 -13.76
C PHE A 83 5.90 -16.32 -15.10
N GLY A 84 6.62 -16.14 -16.21
CA GLY A 84 6.03 -16.09 -17.55
C GLY A 84 5.35 -17.40 -17.94
N ARG A 85 5.99 -18.55 -17.67
CA ARG A 85 5.37 -19.87 -17.86
C ARG A 85 4.12 -20.06 -17.01
N THR A 86 4.14 -19.62 -15.75
CA THR A 86 3.00 -19.79 -14.83
C THR A 86 1.81 -18.93 -15.25
N ALA A 87 2.05 -17.68 -15.64
CA ALA A 87 1.03 -16.75 -16.13
C ALA A 87 0.39 -17.27 -17.44
N ALA A 88 1.21 -17.62 -18.43
CA ALA A 88 0.74 -18.14 -19.71
C ALA A 88 -0.06 -19.44 -19.54
N LYS A 89 0.43 -20.38 -18.71
CA LYS A 89 -0.27 -21.63 -18.42
C LYS A 89 -1.66 -21.39 -17.82
N ARG A 90 -1.80 -20.43 -16.89
CA ARG A 90 -3.10 -20.12 -16.29
C ARG A 90 -4.07 -19.57 -17.33
N GLN A 91 -3.62 -18.59 -18.12
CA GLN A 91 -4.45 -18.02 -19.18
C GLN A 91 -4.88 -19.08 -20.20
N GLU A 92 -3.94 -19.92 -20.67
CA GLU A 92 -4.19 -21.02 -21.59
C GLU A 92 -5.23 -22.01 -21.03
N GLN A 93 -5.04 -22.44 -19.78
CA GLN A 93 -5.94 -23.38 -19.12
C GLN A 93 -7.38 -22.86 -19.09
N VAL A 94 -7.57 -21.62 -18.62
CA VAL A 94 -8.92 -21.07 -18.42
C VAL A 94 -9.64 -20.81 -19.74
N ILE A 95 -8.92 -20.34 -20.78
CA ILE A 95 -9.52 -20.17 -22.11
C ILE A 95 -9.96 -21.52 -22.69
N ASN A 96 -9.10 -22.54 -22.60
CA ASN A 96 -9.37 -23.84 -23.20
C ASN A 96 -10.45 -24.66 -22.48
N GLU A 97 -10.60 -24.50 -21.16
CA GLU A 97 -11.66 -25.15 -20.38
C GLU A 97 -13.06 -24.66 -20.77
N ALA A 98 -13.19 -23.42 -21.29
CA ALA A 98 -14.47 -22.85 -21.73
C ALA A 98 -14.89 -23.25 -23.15
N GLY A 99 -14.01 -23.91 -23.91
CA GLY A 99 -14.25 -24.29 -25.31
C GLY A 99 -14.13 -23.13 -26.31
N SER A 100 -14.18 -23.47 -27.60
CA SER A 100 -14.03 -22.51 -28.69
C SER A 100 -15.29 -21.66 -28.85
N LYS A 101 -15.11 -20.34 -28.96
CA LYS A 101 -16.15 -19.34 -29.25
C LYS A 101 -15.58 -18.29 -30.19
N THR A 102 -16.39 -17.84 -31.15
CA THR A 102 -16.07 -16.66 -31.97
C THR A 102 -16.06 -15.40 -31.12
N PHE A 103 -15.41 -14.32 -31.58
CA PHE A 103 -15.35 -13.06 -30.83
C PHE A 103 -16.75 -12.50 -30.52
N ALA A 104 -17.68 -12.61 -31.46
CA ALA A 104 -19.05 -12.12 -31.31
C ALA A 104 -19.88 -12.85 -30.24
N GLU A 105 -19.51 -14.09 -29.90
CA GLU A 105 -20.20 -14.92 -28.90
C GLU A 105 -19.65 -14.72 -27.48
N ARG A 106 -18.54 -13.99 -27.33
CA ARG A 106 -17.88 -13.78 -26.04
C ARG A 106 -18.56 -12.68 -25.24
N LYS A 107 -18.69 -12.91 -23.94
CA LYS A 107 -19.27 -11.96 -22.98
C LYS A 107 -18.21 -11.65 -21.92
N PRO A 108 -17.27 -10.73 -22.21
CA PRO A 108 -16.28 -10.32 -21.21
C PRO A 108 -16.98 -9.75 -19.97
N ILE A 109 -16.31 -9.70 -18.82
CA ILE A 109 -16.86 -9.30 -17.51
C ILE A 109 -17.78 -10.36 -16.88
N GLU A 110 -18.58 -11.08 -17.68
CA GLU A 110 -19.45 -12.17 -17.19
C GLU A 110 -18.74 -13.52 -17.16
N SER A 111 -17.67 -13.68 -17.93
CA SER A 111 -16.95 -14.93 -18.15
C SER A 111 -15.45 -14.74 -17.95
N LEU A 112 -14.86 -15.45 -16.98
CA LEU A 112 -13.43 -15.41 -16.71
C LEU A 112 -12.60 -15.83 -17.94
N ALA A 113 -13.07 -16.83 -18.70
CA ALA A 113 -12.40 -17.30 -19.91
C ALA A 113 -12.43 -16.24 -21.02
N ASP A 114 -13.52 -15.50 -21.16
CA ASP A 114 -13.60 -14.41 -22.13
C ASP A 114 -12.72 -13.24 -21.69
N SER A 115 -12.68 -12.90 -20.40
CA SER A 115 -11.72 -11.93 -19.85
C SER A 115 -10.26 -12.30 -20.13
N TYR A 116 -9.90 -13.58 -19.99
CA TYR A 116 -8.55 -14.05 -20.32
C TYR A 116 -8.26 -14.01 -21.82
N PHE A 117 -9.24 -14.33 -22.66
CA PHE A 117 -9.11 -14.22 -24.12
C PHE A 117 -8.87 -12.76 -24.54
N TYR A 118 -9.60 -11.82 -23.94
CA TYR A 118 -9.44 -10.39 -24.15
C TYR A 118 -8.04 -9.92 -23.71
N LEU A 119 -7.57 -10.39 -22.54
CA LEU A 119 -6.21 -10.10 -22.07
C LEU A 119 -5.14 -10.64 -23.04
N ALA A 120 -5.31 -11.86 -23.57
CA ALA A 120 -4.39 -12.45 -24.53
C ALA A 120 -4.32 -11.62 -25.83
N THR A 121 -5.48 -11.16 -26.28
CA THR A 121 -5.62 -10.29 -27.46
C THR A 121 -4.92 -8.97 -27.25
N LEU A 122 -5.19 -8.29 -26.12
CA LEU A 122 -4.58 -7.00 -25.76
C LEU A 122 -3.05 -7.10 -25.69
N LEU A 123 -2.54 -8.21 -25.14
CA LEU A 123 -1.11 -8.43 -25.03
C LEU A 123 -0.48 -8.95 -26.33
N GLY A 124 -1.25 -9.39 -27.33
CA GLY A 124 -0.72 -10.14 -28.47
C GLY A 124 -0.04 -11.45 -28.04
N ALA A 125 -0.53 -12.06 -26.96
CA ALA A 125 0.10 -13.21 -26.30
C ALA A 125 -0.22 -14.57 -26.94
N PHE A 126 -1.00 -14.61 -28.03
CA PHE A 126 -1.24 -15.85 -28.76
C PHE A 126 0.05 -16.31 -29.47
N ASP A 127 0.39 -17.60 -29.29
CA ASP A 127 1.49 -18.26 -29.99
C ASP A 127 1.27 -18.23 -31.52
N ILE A 128 2.36 -18.16 -32.28
CA ILE A 128 2.40 -18.03 -33.74
C ILE A 128 1.64 -19.17 -34.44
N GLY A 129 1.61 -20.37 -33.85
CA GLY A 129 0.85 -21.52 -34.37
C GLY A 129 -0.67 -21.40 -34.23
N THR A 130 -1.16 -20.71 -33.20
CA THR A 130 -2.60 -20.44 -32.97
C THR A 130 -3.12 -19.29 -33.84
N ARG A 131 -2.22 -18.42 -34.34
CA ARG A 131 -2.55 -17.30 -35.24
C ARG A 131 -3.13 -17.72 -36.61
N ARG A 132 -3.08 -19.02 -36.95
CA ARG A 132 -3.57 -19.57 -38.23
C ARG A 132 -4.89 -20.35 -38.15
N ALA A 133 -5.43 -20.63 -36.97
CA ALA A 133 -6.67 -21.38 -36.84
C ALA A 133 -7.41 -21.00 -35.55
N LEU A 134 -8.37 -20.06 -35.65
CA LEU A 134 -9.42 -19.90 -34.64
C LEU A 134 -10.60 -20.88 -34.87
N ASP A 135 -10.49 -21.76 -35.86
CA ASP A 135 -11.49 -22.78 -36.21
C ASP A 135 -10.99 -24.16 -35.75
N ASP A 136 -11.35 -24.59 -34.53
CA ASP A 136 -11.21 -25.98 -33.99
C ASP A 136 -9.92 -26.34 -33.21
N GLY A 137 -9.04 -25.39 -32.89
CA GLY A 137 -7.82 -25.62 -32.09
C GLY A 137 -7.89 -25.18 -30.63
N LYS A 138 -7.11 -25.82 -29.74
CA LYS A 138 -6.81 -25.28 -28.41
C LYS A 138 -5.97 -24.00 -28.55
N VAL A 139 -6.34 -22.95 -27.82
CA VAL A 139 -5.57 -21.72 -27.70
C VAL A 139 -4.23 -22.03 -27.04
N ARG A 140 -3.14 -21.46 -27.56
CA ARG A 140 -1.83 -21.45 -26.91
C ARG A 140 -1.37 -20.03 -26.62
N ILE A 141 -0.77 -19.86 -25.45
CA ILE A 141 -0.28 -18.57 -24.97
C ILE A 141 1.25 -18.60 -24.92
N ASP A 142 1.90 -17.62 -25.54
CA ASP A 142 3.34 -17.45 -25.55
C ASP A 142 3.82 -16.93 -24.18
N PRO A 143 4.59 -17.73 -23.41
CA PRO A 143 5.13 -17.30 -22.13
C PRO A 143 6.13 -16.14 -22.27
N GLN A 144 6.80 -15.98 -23.42
CA GLN A 144 7.81 -14.94 -23.61
C GLN A 144 7.22 -13.54 -23.42
N VAL A 145 5.94 -13.35 -23.77
CA VAL A 145 5.25 -12.07 -23.57
C VAL A 145 5.21 -11.66 -22.11
N TYR A 146 4.98 -12.60 -21.19
CA TYR A 146 4.95 -12.33 -19.75
C TYR A 146 6.35 -12.21 -19.15
N GLU A 147 7.31 -13.02 -19.63
CA GLU A 147 8.72 -12.90 -19.25
C GLU A 147 9.26 -11.52 -19.59
N ASP A 148 8.97 -11.01 -20.79
CA ASP A 148 9.42 -9.71 -21.24
C ASP A 148 8.83 -8.59 -20.38
N ILE A 149 7.54 -8.69 -20.00
CA ILE A 149 6.90 -7.75 -19.08
C ILE A 149 7.61 -7.76 -17.72
N ALA A 150 8.00 -8.93 -17.21
CA ALA A 150 8.72 -9.04 -15.95
C ALA A 150 10.14 -8.44 -16.03
N ARG A 151 10.84 -8.63 -17.15
CA ARG A 151 12.21 -8.12 -17.38
C ARG A 151 12.28 -6.60 -17.63
N GLN A 152 11.27 -6.01 -18.28
CA GLN A 152 11.33 -4.61 -18.74
C GLN A 152 11.39 -3.59 -17.58
N GLY A 153 12.37 -2.67 -17.61
CA GLY A 153 12.21 -1.32 -17.07
C GLY A 153 11.21 -0.56 -17.95
N ARG A 154 10.35 0.34 -17.42
CA ARG A 154 9.23 0.89 -18.22
C ARG A 154 9.73 1.42 -19.56
N ASP A 155 9.32 0.74 -20.61
CA ASP A 155 9.29 1.29 -21.94
C ASP A 155 8.10 0.63 -22.65
N ALA A 156 6.94 1.29 -22.57
CA ALA A 156 5.77 0.91 -23.34
C ALA A 156 5.77 1.73 -24.62
N SER A 157 6.68 1.41 -25.53
CA SER A 157 6.58 1.87 -26.91
C SER A 157 6.47 0.68 -27.86
N GLN A 158 5.30 0.63 -28.51
CA GLN A 158 4.92 -0.14 -29.69
C GLN A 158 4.73 -1.67 -29.54
N ARG A 159 3.48 -2.11 -29.79
CA ARG A 159 3.20 -3.38 -30.45
C ARG A 159 2.30 -3.12 -31.65
N THR A 160 2.68 -3.70 -32.78
CA THR A 160 1.84 -3.85 -33.97
C THR A 160 0.78 -4.91 -33.67
N LEU A 161 -0.50 -4.57 -33.85
CA LEU A 161 -1.59 -5.53 -33.87
C LEU A 161 -1.42 -6.46 -35.09
N PRO A 162 -1.76 -7.76 -35.00
CA PRO A 162 -1.77 -8.62 -36.16
C PRO A 162 -2.88 -8.22 -37.14
N ASP A 163 -2.56 -8.08 -38.43
CA ASP A 163 -3.51 -7.78 -39.51
C ASP A 163 -4.59 -8.87 -39.74
N SER A 164 -4.55 -9.99 -39.00
CA SER A 164 -5.32 -11.21 -39.28
C SER A 164 -6.37 -11.58 -38.22
N LEU A 165 -6.65 -10.71 -37.25
CA LEU A 165 -7.78 -10.87 -36.34
C LEU A 165 -8.82 -9.84 -36.76
N ASP A 166 -10.02 -10.28 -37.17
CA ASP A 166 -11.21 -9.43 -37.27
C ASP A 166 -11.61 -8.97 -35.85
N LEU A 167 -10.82 -8.06 -35.31
CA LEU A 167 -11.09 -7.40 -34.05
C LEU A 167 -12.20 -6.38 -34.30
N PRO A 168 -13.20 -6.26 -33.41
CA PRO A 168 -14.15 -5.16 -33.50
C PRO A 168 -13.42 -3.81 -33.58
N GLU A 169 -13.94 -2.87 -34.36
CA GLU A 169 -13.32 -1.55 -34.60
C GLU A 169 -13.00 -0.79 -33.30
N ALA A 170 -13.81 -1.00 -32.25
CA ALA A 170 -13.58 -0.49 -30.90
C ALA A 170 -12.27 -1.02 -30.26
N MET A 171 -11.90 -2.29 -30.50
CA MET A 171 -10.67 -2.92 -30.00
C MET A 171 -9.42 -2.42 -30.73
N VAL A 172 -9.50 -2.25 -32.05
CA VAL A 172 -8.40 -1.74 -32.87
C VAL A 172 -8.09 -0.29 -32.50
N THR A 173 -9.14 0.53 -32.38
CA THR A 173 -9.04 1.93 -31.93
C THR A 173 -8.49 2.01 -30.50
N TYR A 174 -8.93 1.12 -29.61
CA TYR A 174 -8.49 1.08 -28.22
C TYR A 174 -7.03 0.65 -28.05
N ALA A 175 -6.60 -0.43 -28.71
CA ALA A 175 -5.22 -0.90 -28.64
C ALA A 175 -4.21 0.06 -29.29
N ALA A 176 -4.67 0.89 -30.24
CA ALA A 176 -3.88 1.98 -30.82
C ALA A 176 -3.84 3.25 -29.93
N GLN A 177 -4.77 3.40 -28.98
CA GLN A 177 -4.92 4.59 -28.13
C GLN A 177 -4.58 4.38 -26.65
N SER A 178 -4.40 3.14 -26.18
CA SER A 178 -4.30 2.88 -24.74
C SER A 178 -2.93 3.27 -24.17
N SER A 179 -2.90 4.39 -23.44
CA SER A 179 -1.88 4.74 -22.44
C SER A 179 -2.08 3.99 -21.11
N VAL A 180 -2.77 2.84 -21.13
CA VAL A 180 -3.24 2.10 -19.95
C VAL A 180 -2.29 0.93 -19.64
N ASP A 181 -1.72 0.89 -18.44
CA ASP A 181 -0.54 0.05 -18.15
C ASP A 181 -0.89 -1.32 -17.53
N VAL A 182 -1.65 -2.15 -18.27
CA VAL A 182 -1.90 -3.56 -17.91
C VAL A 182 -0.58 -4.32 -17.70
N LYS A 183 0.47 -3.96 -18.45
CA LYS A 183 1.82 -4.51 -18.29
C LYS A 183 2.41 -4.15 -16.92
N ALA A 184 2.24 -2.93 -16.42
CA ALA A 184 2.65 -2.57 -15.07
C ALA A 184 1.89 -3.33 -14.00
N ILE A 185 0.60 -3.61 -14.18
CA ILE A 185 -0.15 -4.45 -13.25
C ILE A 185 0.47 -5.86 -13.22
N ILE A 186 0.73 -6.46 -14.38
CA ILE A 186 1.39 -7.78 -14.47
C ILE A 186 2.80 -7.75 -13.87
N LYS A 187 3.58 -6.70 -14.13
CA LYS A 187 4.90 -6.50 -13.52
C LYS A 187 4.82 -6.34 -12.01
N TRP A 188 3.82 -5.62 -11.51
CA TRP A 188 3.56 -5.50 -10.07
C TRP A 188 3.25 -6.88 -9.47
N VAL A 189 2.47 -7.72 -10.15
CA VAL A 189 2.26 -9.12 -9.71
C VAL A 189 3.60 -9.88 -9.65
N PHE A 190 4.48 -9.73 -10.63
CA PHE A 190 5.83 -10.34 -10.58
C PHE A 190 6.65 -9.85 -9.38
N VAL A 191 6.63 -8.54 -9.10
CA VAL A 191 7.29 -7.96 -7.93
C VAL A 191 6.73 -8.56 -6.65
N MET A 192 5.42 -8.73 -6.56
CA MET A 192 4.73 -9.36 -5.44
C MET A 192 4.99 -10.88 -5.32
N CYS A 193 5.68 -11.50 -6.28
CA CYS A 193 6.18 -12.86 -6.12
C CYS A 193 7.48 -12.91 -5.32
N GLN A 194 8.20 -11.80 -5.23
CA GLN A 194 9.50 -11.74 -4.57
C GLN A 194 9.37 -11.84 -3.04
N SER A 195 10.42 -12.33 -2.40
CA SER A 195 10.47 -12.43 -0.93
C SER A 195 10.56 -11.06 -0.26
N ARG A 196 10.14 -10.97 1.01
CA ARG A 196 10.27 -9.75 1.83
C ARG A 196 11.74 -9.36 1.96
N CYS A 197 12.62 -10.34 2.12
CA CYS A 197 14.06 -10.13 2.13
C CYS A 197 14.58 -9.51 0.81
N SER A 198 14.07 -9.96 -0.34
CA SER A 198 14.42 -9.38 -1.64
C SER A 198 13.94 -7.93 -1.76
N HIS A 199 12.75 -7.61 -1.24
CA HIS A 199 12.27 -6.22 -1.17
C HIS A 199 13.17 -5.33 -0.33
N VAL A 200 13.61 -5.77 0.85
CA VAL A 200 14.56 -5.01 1.69
C VAL A 200 15.90 -4.81 0.98
N ARG A 201 16.44 -5.85 0.34
CA ARG A 201 17.69 -5.73 -0.41
C ARG A 201 17.57 -4.73 -1.57
N ARG A 202 16.48 -4.81 -2.34
CA ARG A 202 16.24 -3.84 -3.43
C ARG A 202 16.09 -2.42 -2.91
N TYR A 203 15.41 -2.23 -1.78
CA TYR A 203 15.30 -0.94 -1.09
C TYR A 203 16.66 -0.37 -0.72
N LEU A 204 17.50 -1.16 -0.06
CA LEU A 204 18.85 -0.75 0.35
C LEU A 204 19.77 -0.42 -0.84
N ASN A 205 19.50 -1.00 -2.00
CA ASN A 205 20.23 -0.69 -3.24
C ASN A 205 19.68 0.53 -3.98
N THR A 206 18.50 1.04 -3.61
CA THR A 206 17.81 2.08 -4.39
C THR A 206 17.66 3.40 -3.64
N ILE A 207 17.25 3.37 -2.37
CA ILE A 207 16.96 4.59 -1.61
C ILE A 207 18.22 5.33 -1.14
N PRO A 208 19.27 4.67 -0.63
CA PRO A 208 20.51 5.36 -0.30
C PRO A 208 21.14 6.00 -1.55
N SER A 209 21.36 7.32 -1.50
CA SER A 209 21.94 8.10 -2.60
C SER A 209 22.86 9.20 -2.08
N GLY A 210 23.83 9.63 -2.89
CA GLY A 210 24.62 10.85 -2.65
C GLY A 210 25.33 10.91 -1.29
N GLY A 211 25.85 9.79 -0.79
CA GLY A 211 26.51 9.71 0.51
C GLY A 211 25.57 9.69 1.72
N SER A 212 24.26 9.44 1.53
CA SER A 212 23.34 9.17 2.63
C SER A 212 23.28 7.71 3.01
N GLN A 213 22.98 7.45 4.27
CA GLN A 213 22.72 6.11 4.79
C GLN A 213 21.39 6.10 5.53
N VAL A 214 20.53 5.17 5.15
CA VAL A 214 19.29 4.92 5.89
C VAL A 214 19.63 4.22 7.20
N THR A 215 19.21 4.82 8.31
CA THR A 215 19.49 4.34 9.67
C THR A 215 18.24 3.78 10.37
N HIS A 216 17.07 4.32 10.02
CA HIS A 216 15.78 3.86 10.53
C HIS A 216 14.77 3.78 9.38
N VAL A 217 13.90 2.76 9.40
CA VAL A 217 12.80 2.62 8.45
C VAL A 217 11.57 2.11 9.16
N THR A 218 10.41 2.71 8.91
CA THR A 218 9.14 2.08 9.28
C THR A 218 8.74 1.06 8.22
N ASN A 219 8.49 -0.17 8.66
CA ASN A 219 7.84 -1.20 7.85
C ASN A 219 6.34 -1.24 8.20
N LEU A 220 5.52 -0.76 7.28
CA LEU A 220 4.08 -0.67 7.46
C LEU A 220 3.42 -1.96 6.95
N LEU A 221 2.83 -2.75 7.84
CA LEU A 221 1.93 -3.83 7.43
C LEU A 221 0.55 -3.26 7.14
N VAL A 222 -0.23 -4.03 6.38
CA VAL A 222 -1.61 -3.67 6.02
C VAL A 222 -2.55 -4.81 6.38
N ASP A 223 -3.80 -4.44 6.68
CA ASP A 223 -4.88 -5.39 6.95
C ASP A 223 -6.12 -4.89 6.22
N TYR A 224 -6.45 -5.55 5.12
CA TYR A 224 -7.57 -5.19 4.24
C TYR A 224 -8.63 -6.29 4.19
N ASP A 225 -8.52 -7.31 5.05
CA ASP A 225 -9.21 -8.58 4.87
C ASP A 225 -10.73 -8.40 4.80
N ARG A 226 -11.30 -7.71 5.79
CA ARG A 226 -12.77 -7.55 5.87
C ARG A 226 -13.29 -6.54 4.87
N TRP A 227 -12.52 -5.50 4.59
CA TRP A 227 -12.87 -4.49 3.59
C TRP A 227 -12.95 -5.08 2.19
N LEU A 228 -12.05 -6.01 1.85
CA LEU A 228 -11.99 -6.59 0.51
C LEU A 228 -12.67 -7.97 0.42
N GLY A 229 -13.17 -8.53 1.51
CA GLY A 229 -13.84 -9.84 1.51
C GLY A 229 -12.94 -11.00 1.09
N ASP A 230 -11.64 -10.87 1.29
CA ASP A 230 -10.60 -11.83 0.92
C ASP A 230 -9.53 -11.86 2.01
N ARG A 231 -8.51 -12.70 1.90
CA ARG A 231 -7.49 -12.88 2.94
C ARG A 231 -6.10 -13.17 2.35
N PRO A 232 -5.03 -12.88 3.11
CA PRO A 232 -3.69 -13.36 2.84
C PRO A 232 -3.68 -14.89 2.67
N LEU A 233 -2.59 -15.41 2.09
CA LEU A 233 -2.39 -16.85 2.05
C LEU A 233 -2.35 -17.41 3.49
N GLY A 234 -2.90 -18.61 3.69
CA GLY A 234 -3.04 -19.19 5.04
C GLY A 234 -1.73 -19.45 5.79
N ASN A 235 -0.60 -19.38 5.09
CA ASN A 235 0.76 -19.47 5.64
C ASN A 235 1.49 -18.11 5.69
N SER A 236 0.74 -17.01 5.54
CA SER A 236 1.21 -15.62 5.65
C SER A 236 0.18 -14.73 6.36
N THR A 237 -0.45 -15.23 7.42
CA THR A 237 -1.40 -14.44 8.23
C THR A 237 -0.73 -13.20 8.84
N HIS A 238 -1.51 -12.19 9.24
CA HIS A 238 -0.95 -10.97 9.83
C HIS A 238 -0.03 -11.25 11.03
N ALA A 239 -0.38 -12.23 11.87
CA ALA A 239 0.49 -12.69 12.97
C ALA A 239 1.81 -13.28 12.45
N GLN A 240 1.78 -14.14 11.43
CA GLN A 240 2.99 -14.71 10.82
C GLN A 240 3.86 -13.63 10.14
N GLN A 241 3.24 -12.58 9.59
CA GLN A 241 3.98 -11.42 9.06
C GLN A 241 4.71 -10.69 10.18
N VAL A 242 4.04 -10.40 11.31
CA VAL A 242 4.67 -9.79 12.49
C VAL A 242 5.76 -10.68 13.07
N GLU A 243 5.55 -12.00 13.14
CA GLU A 243 6.57 -12.97 13.57
C GLU A 243 7.81 -12.90 12.67
N PHE A 244 7.61 -12.91 11.35
CA PHE A 244 8.71 -12.78 10.39
C PHE A 244 9.51 -11.50 10.62
N TRP A 245 8.83 -10.35 10.71
CA TRP A 245 9.53 -9.06 10.87
C TRP A 245 10.20 -8.91 12.23
N THR A 246 9.64 -9.52 13.28
CA THR A 246 10.27 -9.60 14.61
C THR A 246 11.57 -10.39 14.53
N ALA A 247 11.53 -11.58 13.90
CA ALA A 247 12.72 -12.40 13.71
C ALA A 247 13.76 -11.72 12.80
N TYR A 248 13.31 -11.07 11.73
CA TYR A 248 14.17 -10.36 10.79
C TYR A 248 14.91 -9.20 11.48
N ALA A 249 14.20 -8.33 12.20
CA ALA A 249 14.79 -7.20 12.91
C ALA A 249 15.83 -7.63 13.94
N ALA A 250 15.54 -8.67 14.73
CA ALA A 250 16.48 -9.20 15.74
C ALA A 250 17.81 -9.68 15.14
N ARG A 251 17.79 -10.14 13.88
CA ARG A 251 18.99 -10.65 13.21
C ARG A 251 19.80 -9.56 12.55
N THR A 252 19.13 -8.54 12.05
CA THR A 252 19.77 -7.46 11.33
C THR A 252 20.27 -6.35 12.25
N GLU A 253 19.76 -6.25 13.48
CA GLU A 253 20.17 -5.23 14.47
C GLU A 253 21.69 -5.19 14.73
N SER A 254 22.35 -6.35 14.69
CA SER A 254 23.80 -6.46 14.91
C SER A 254 24.65 -6.23 13.67
N ILE A 255 24.05 -6.10 12.48
CA ILE A 255 24.78 -5.97 11.21
C ILE A 255 25.18 -4.50 11.02
N PRO A 256 26.48 -4.17 10.98
CA PRO A 256 26.93 -2.79 10.82
C PRO A 256 26.37 -2.14 9.56
N GLY A 257 25.72 -1.00 9.75
CA GLY A 257 25.15 -0.19 8.69
C GLY A 257 23.78 -0.65 8.16
N TRP A 258 23.22 -1.72 8.72
CA TRP A 258 21.83 -2.10 8.44
C TRP A 258 20.86 -1.15 9.16
N PRO A 259 19.75 -0.71 8.51
CA PRO A 259 18.79 0.15 9.17
C PRO A 259 18.00 -0.60 10.24
N ARG A 260 17.66 0.10 11.32
CA ARG A 260 16.69 -0.40 12.30
C ARG A 260 15.28 -0.35 11.70
N LEU A 261 14.63 -1.50 11.66
CA LEU A 261 13.26 -1.63 11.15
C LEU A 261 12.23 -1.51 12.28
N HIS A 262 11.26 -0.62 12.10
CA HIS A 262 10.15 -0.38 13.02
C HIS A 262 8.88 -0.93 12.39
N THR A 263 8.41 -2.11 12.82
CA THR A 263 7.25 -2.77 12.19
C THR A 263 5.95 -2.27 12.79
N PHE A 264 5.02 -1.81 11.97
CA PHE A 264 3.69 -1.37 12.38
C PHE A 264 2.65 -2.41 11.93
N ALA A 265 1.77 -2.83 12.84
CA ALA A 265 0.65 -3.71 12.49
C ALA A 265 -0.44 -2.93 11.75
N GLY A 266 -1.10 -3.58 10.79
CA GLY A 266 -2.30 -3.03 10.16
C GLY A 266 -3.50 -3.22 11.07
N PHE A 267 -4.22 -2.15 11.39
CA PHE A 267 -5.47 -2.21 12.16
C PHE A 267 -6.67 -2.06 11.22
N ASP A 268 -7.56 -3.06 11.25
CA ASP A 268 -8.82 -3.08 10.51
C ASP A 268 -10.00 -2.85 11.48
N PRO A 269 -10.62 -1.65 11.49
CA PRO A 269 -11.75 -1.36 12.38
C PRO A 269 -13.01 -2.17 12.04
N LEU A 270 -13.18 -2.61 10.79
CA LEU A 270 -14.30 -3.44 10.39
C LEU A 270 -14.18 -4.84 10.98
N LYS A 271 -12.96 -5.38 11.00
CA LYS A 271 -12.63 -6.65 11.66
C LYS A 271 -12.86 -6.60 13.16
N ASP A 272 -12.33 -5.57 13.84
CA ASP A 272 -12.50 -5.40 15.29
C ASP A 272 -13.97 -5.18 15.68
N ALA A 273 -14.72 -4.35 14.94
CA ALA A 273 -16.16 -4.16 15.14
C ALA A 273 -16.94 -5.49 15.05
N GLY A 274 -16.68 -6.30 14.01
CA GLY A 274 -17.34 -7.59 13.85
C GLY A 274 -16.99 -8.58 14.97
N GLU A 275 -15.73 -8.66 15.39
CA GLU A 275 -15.31 -9.51 16.51
C GLU A 275 -16.02 -9.14 17.83
N ARG A 276 -16.21 -7.84 18.07
CA ARG A 276 -16.97 -7.32 19.23
C ARG A 276 -18.43 -7.70 19.17
N LEU A 277 -19.07 -7.55 18.01
CA LEU A 277 -20.47 -7.94 17.84
C LEU A 277 -20.66 -9.46 17.99
N SER A 278 -19.70 -10.27 17.53
CA SER A 278 -19.75 -11.74 17.69
C SER A 278 -19.47 -12.21 19.12
N SER A 279 -18.48 -11.62 19.79
CA SER A 279 -17.86 -12.22 20.99
C SER A 279 -17.75 -11.30 22.20
N GLY A 280 -18.24 -10.06 22.08
CA GLY A 280 -18.12 -9.01 23.10
C GLY A 280 -16.73 -8.37 23.20
N LYS A 281 -15.74 -8.83 22.42
CA LYS A 281 -14.37 -8.33 22.46
C LYS A 281 -13.69 -8.35 21.09
N GLY A 282 -12.80 -7.38 20.87
CA GLY A 282 -11.94 -7.32 19.68
C GLY A 282 -10.67 -8.15 19.85
N THR A 283 -10.76 -9.46 19.68
CA THR A 283 -9.65 -10.41 19.92
C THR A 283 -8.37 -10.08 19.16
N THR A 284 -8.49 -9.66 17.90
CA THR A 284 -7.35 -9.28 17.06
C THR A 284 -6.67 -8.04 17.61
N PHE A 285 -7.44 -7.01 17.99
CA PHE A 285 -6.85 -5.79 18.55
C PHE A 285 -6.20 -6.04 19.91
N GLU A 286 -6.82 -6.82 20.80
CA GLU A 286 -6.20 -7.18 22.09
C GLU A 286 -4.85 -7.90 21.90
N THR A 287 -4.77 -8.80 20.92
CA THR A 287 -3.52 -9.48 20.57
C THR A 287 -2.45 -8.47 20.08
N MET A 288 -2.84 -7.50 19.26
CA MET A 288 -1.90 -6.47 18.80
C MET A 288 -1.43 -5.53 19.93
N LYS A 289 -2.28 -5.25 20.93
CA LYS A 289 -1.86 -4.51 22.13
C LYS A 289 -0.74 -5.24 22.87
N GLU A 290 -0.80 -6.57 22.96
CA GLU A 290 0.27 -7.39 23.53
C GLU A 290 1.55 -7.30 22.71
N TRP A 291 1.47 -7.37 21.38
CA TRP A 291 2.62 -7.19 20.49
C TRP A 291 3.29 -5.81 20.66
N TYR A 292 2.50 -4.76 20.85
CA TYR A 292 3.03 -3.42 21.10
C TYR A 292 3.75 -3.33 22.46
N ARG A 293 3.13 -3.84 23.52
CA ARG A 293 3.76 -3.91 24.85
C ARG A 293 5.08 -4.68 24.80
N ALA A 294 5.11 -5.80 24.07
CA ALA A 294 6.31 -6.58 23.85
C ALA A 294 7.38 -5.87 23.01
N GLY A 295 6.98 -5.03 22.04
CA GLY A 295 7.89 -4.21 21.25
C GLY A 295 8.52 -3.07 22.03
N ARG A 296 7.83 -2.53 23.04
CA ARG A 296 8.36 -1.49 23.93
C ARG A 296 9.34 -1.99 24.98
N ASP A 297 9.28 -3.28 25.33
CA ASP A 297 10.16 -3.88 26.33
C ASP A 297 11.47 -4.37 25.68
N PRO A 298 12.63 -3.71 25.93
CA PRO A 298 13.90 -4.12 25.36
C PRO A 298 14.35 -5.53 25.80
N GLY A 299 13.82 -6.04 26.93
CA GLY A 299 14.11 -7.37 27.45
C GLY A 299 13.17 -8.47 26.95
N SER A 300 12.13 -8.12 26.18
CA SER A 300 11.14 -9.09 25.73
C SER A 300 11.73 -10.12 24.78
N ASN A 301 11.40 -11.40 24.99
CA ASN A 301 11.70 -12.50 24.07
C ASN A 301 10.46 -12.92 23.25
N ALA A 302 9.43 -12.08 23.21
CA ALA A 302 8.23 -12.37 22.44
C ALA A 302 8.55 -12.53 20.95
N THR A 303 7.87 -13.49 20.32
CA THR A 303 8.01 -13.76 18.89
C THR A 303 7.28 -12.74 18.02
N HIS A 304 6.44 -11.90 18.62
CA HIS A 304 5.69 -10.85 17.93
C HIS A 304 5.91 -9.52 18.63
N LYS A 305 6.48 -8.56 17.90
CA LYS A 305 6.77 -7.22 18.37
C LYS A 305 6.40 -6.21 17.30
N ILE A 306 5.70 -5.15 17.71
CA ILE A 306 5.39 -4.01 16.84
C ILE A 306 5.80 -2.71 17.51
N ALA A 307 6.12 -1.71 16.70
CA ALA A 307 6.47 -0.36 17.12
C ALA A 307 5.28 0.60 17.10
N GLY A 308 4.20 0.25 16.38
CA GLY A 308 3.01 1.10 16.22
C GLY A 308 1.94 0.47 15.33
N PHE A 309 1.00 1.28 14.88
CA PHE A 309 -0.14 0.85 14.06
C PHE A 309 -0.27 1.63 12.74
N LYS A 310 -0.64 0.93 11.66
CA LYS A 310 -1.05 1.50 10.38
C LYS A 310 -2.57 1.41 10.24
N VAL A 311 -3.20 2.52 9.89
CA VAL A 311 -4.62 2.55 9.49
C VAL A 311 -4.77 3.08 8.06
N TYR A 312 -5.76 2.57 7.34
CA TYR A 312 -5.95 2.86 5.92
C TYR A 312 -7.41 3.26 5.60
N PRO A 313 -7.81 4.50 5.94
CA PRO A 313 -9.15 5.03 5.65
C PRO A 313 -9.68 4.82 4.21
N PRO A 314 -8.83 4.85 3.14
CA PRO A 314 -9.33 4.61 1.78
C PRO A 314 -9.99 3.24 1.56
N MET A 315 -9.90 2.31 2.51
CA MET A 315 -10.66 1.06 2.45
C MET A 315 -12.17 1.26 2.67
N GLY A 316 -12.60 2.34 3.32
CA GLY A 316 -14.03 2.64 3.45
C GLY A 316 -14.47 3.38 4.72
N PHE A 317 -13.57 3.66 5.67
CA PHE A 317 -13.91 4.35 6.92
C PHE A 317 -13.23 5.72 7.03
N GLN A 318 -13.85 6.63 7.78
CA GLN A 318 -13.25 7.89 8.22
C GLN A 318 -12.60 7.71 9.60
N PRO A 319 -11.62 8.55 9.98
CA PRO A 319 -11.05 8.54 11.34
C PRO A 319 -12.08 8.78 12.44
N ASP A 320 -13.19 9.45 12.12
CA ASP A 320 -14.32 9.72 13.01
C ASP A 320 -15.60 9.92 12.19
N LYS A 321 -16.76 9.92 12.84
CA LYS A 321 -18.08 10.23 12.26
C LYS A 321 -18.47 9.29 11.11
N ASN A 322 -18.36 7.99 11.33
CA ASN A 322 -18.84 6.96 10.41
C ASN A 322 -20.34 6.66 10.56
N ALA A 323 -21.06 7.29 11.50
CA ALA A 323 -22.51 7.11 11.67
C ALA A 323 -23.37 7.51 10.45
N GLU A 324 -22.88 8.39 9.57
CA GLU A 324 -23.49 8.58 8.25
C GLU A 324 -23.21 7.35 7.36
N PRO A 325 -24.07 7.02 6.37
CA PRO A 325 -23.95 5.78 5.62
C PRO A 325 -22.55 5.55 5.03
N VAL A 326 -21.77 4.68 5.68
CA VAL A 326 -20.46 4.19 5.21
C VAL A 326 -20.59 3.55 3.84
N LEU A 327 -21.75 2.92 3.63
CA LEU A 327 -22.19 2.28 2.41
C LEU A 327 -23.34 3.09 1.80
N PRO A 328 -23.43 3.24 0.47
CA PRO A 328 -24.60 3.83 -0.16
C PRO A 328 -25.85 3.00 0.19
N THR A 329 -26.81 3.60 0.89
CA THR A 329 -28.02 2.92 1.40
C THR A 329 -29.13 2.78 0.36
N ASN A 330 -29.07 3.55 -0.74
CA ASN A 330 -30.18 3.70 -1.69
C ASN A 330 -29.80 3.53 -3.17
N GLU A 331 -28.54 3.21 -3.48
CA GLU A 331 -28.13 2.84 -4.84
C GLU A 331 -27.65 1.39 -4.82
N PRO A 332 -28.00 0.54 -5.81
CA PRO A 332 -27.38 -0.76 -5.93
C PRO A 332 -25.85 -0.55 -5.91
N PRO A 333 -25.10 -1.26 -5.04
CA PRO A 333 -23.68 -1.01 -4.87
C PRO A 333 -23.01 -1.06 -6.24
N LYS A 334 -22.20 -0.05 -6.55
CA LYS A 334 -21.44 0.05 -7.79
C LYS A 334 -20.32 -1.00 -7.81
N GLN A 335 -20.66 -2.30 -7.92
CA GLN A 335 -19.79 -3.45 -8.20
C GLN A 335 -18.32 -3.40 -7.68
N ARG A 336 -18.09 -2.86 -6.47
CA ARG A 336 -16.77 -2.74 -5.84
C ARG A 336 -16.79 -3.39 -4.44
N ALA A 337 -15.84 -3.06 -3.57
CA ALA A 337 -15.67 -3.72 -2.28
C ALA A 337 -16.87 -3.53 -1.31
N GLU A 338 -17.76 -2.56 -1.55
CA GLU A 338 -18.98 -2.37 -0.75
C GLU A 338 -19.85 -3.63 -0.69
N ILE A 339 -19.90 -4.40 -1.78
CA ILE A 339 -20.69 -5.64 -1.85
C ILE A 339 -20.17 -6.66 -0.86
N GLU A 340 -18.85 -6.76 -0.72
CA GLU A 340 -18.23 -7.73 0.17
C GLU A 340 -18.47 -7.35 1.64
N VAL A 341 -18.37 -6.05 1.97
CA VAL A 341 -18.68 -5.54 3.31
C VAL A 341 -20.16 -5.73 3.65
N GLN A 342 -21.08 -5.38 2.74
CA GLN A 342 -22.52 -5.58 2.92
C GLN A 342 -22.88 -7.05 3.14
N ARG A 343 -22.33 -7.93 2.29
CA ARG A 343 -22.55 -9.38 2.39
C ARG A 343 -22.03 -9.91 3.72
N TRP A 344 -20.76 -9.67 4.04
CA TRP A 344 -20.18 -10.19 5.27
C TRP A 344 -20.92 -9.69 6.52
N TRP A 345 -21.27 -8.41 6.57
CA TRP A 345 -22.00 -7.84 7.70
C TRP A 345 -23.39 -8.47 7.86
N SER A 346 -24.12 -8.61 6.74
CA SER A 346 -25.48 -9.15 6.72
C SER A 346 -25.53 -10.66 6.97
N ASP A 347 -24.55 -11.43 6.45
CA ASP A 347 -24.42 -12.87 6.67
C ASP A 347 -24.17 -13.22 8.15
N ASN A 348 -23.62 -12.28 8.94
CA ASN A 348 -23.46 -12.42 10.39
C ASN A 348 -24.68 -11.92 11.19
N GLY A 349 -25.75 -11.50 10.52
CA GLY A 349 -26.99 -11.03 11.15
C GLY A 349 -26.88 -9.67 11.82
N TRP A 350 -25.88 -8.85 11.46
CA TRP A 350 -25.70 -7.52 12.04
C TRP A 350 -26.48 -6.46 11.26
N PRO A 351 -27.16 -5.50 11.93
CA PRO A 351 -27.91 -4.45 11.24
C PRO A 351 -26.99 -3.49 10.47
N LEU A 352 -27.24 -3.27 9.18
CA LEU A 352 -26.43 -2.39 8.33
C LEU A 352 -26.47 -0.92 8.78
N ASP A 353 -27.57 -0.47 9.38
CA ASP A 353 -27.71 0.87 9.96
C ASP A 353 -26.80 1.08 11.19
N LYS A 354 -26.24 0.00 11.76
CA LYS A 354 -25.29 0.03 12.87
C LYS A 354 -23.83 -0.09 12.46
N LEU A 355 -23.54 -0.35 11.18
CA LEU A 355 -22.16 -0.48 10.69
C LEU A 355 -21.32 0.75 11.06
N GLY A 356 -21.82 1.93 10.74
CA GLY A 356 -21.14 3.20 11.01
C GLY A 356 -20.78 3.42 12.47
N THR A 357 -21.78 3.29 13.35
CA THR A 357 -21.57 3.41 14.80
C THR A 357 -20.61 2.35 15.35
N SER A 358 -20.68 1.12 14.84
CA SER A 358 -19.77 0.05 15.27
C SER A 358 -18.31 0.32 14.88
N LEU A 359 -18.09 0.94 13.71
CA LEU A 359 -16.76 1.39 13.30
C LEU A 359 -16.25 2.53 14.20
N ASP A 360 -17.10 3.51 14.52
CA ASP A 360 -16.73 4.61 15.42
C ASP A 360 -16.39 4.09 16.83
N GLU A 361 -17.14 3.12 17.35
CA GLU A 361 -16.82 2.46 18.63
C GLU A 361 -15.47 1.73 18.61
N SER A 362 -15.18 1.01 17.52
CA SER A 362 -13.89 0.34 17.32
C SER A 362 -12.72 1.34 17.26
N LEU A 363 -12.89 2.42 16.48
CA LEU A 363 -11.90 3.49 16.34
C LEU A 363 -11.69 4.26 17.64
N ASP A 364 -12.75 4.54 18.40
CA ASP A 364 -12.67 5.20 19.71
C ASP A 364 -11.77 4.41 20.67
N LEU A 365 -11.98 3.10 20.78
CA LEU A 365 -11.16 2.22 21.61
C LEU A 365 -9.72 2.11 21.11
N PHE A 366 -9.54 2.16 19.78
CA PHE A 366 -8.21 2.16 19.16
C PHE A 366 -7.44 3.45 19.50
N PHE A 367 -8.04 4.62 19.30
CA PHE A 367 -7.41 5.91 19.56
C PHE A 367 -7.24 6.18 21.05
N GLU A 368 -8.16 5.71 21.90
CA GLU A 368 -8.00 5.72 23.36
C GLU A 368 -6.72 4.99 23.77
N PHE A 369 -6.58 3.71 23.36
CA PHE A 369 -5.38 2.94 23.65
C PHE A 369 -4.12 3.63 23.13
N CYS A 370 -4.17 4.19 21.91
CA CYS A 370 -3.01 4.85 21.32
C CYS A 370 -2.63 6.13 22.07
N ALA A 371 -3.59 6.94 22.52
CA ALA A 371 -3.32 8.14 23.30
C ALA A 371 -2.79 7.79 24.70
N GLU A 372 -3.38 6.80 25.37
CA GLU A 372 -2.98 6.39 26.72
C GLU A 372 -1.59 5.75 26.77
N GLN A 373 -1.28 4.91 25.77
CA GLN A 373 0.01 4.20 25.70
C GLN A 373 1.05 4.94 24.86
N ASP A 374 0.72 6.17 24.43
CA ASP A 374 1.51 7.02 23.53
C ASP A 374 2.05 6.20 22.36
N VAL A 375 1.16 5.57 21.58
CA VAL A 375 1.50 4.69 20.45
C VAL A 375 1.63 5.51 19.18
N PRO A 376 2.70 5.33 18.38
CA PRO A 376 2.78 6.00 17.09
C PRO A 376 1.84 5.34 16.09
N ILE A 377 1.04 6.16 15.41
CA ILE A 377 0.11 5.75 14.36
C ILE A 377 0.61 6.30 13.04
N MET A 378 0.65 5.46 12.01
CA MET A 378 0.77 5.91 10.62
C MET A 378 -0.59 5.79 9.96
N ALA A 379 -1.01 6.81 9.22
CA ALA A 379 -2.24 6.77 8.46
C ALA A 379 -2.05 7.27 7.03
N HIS A 380 -2.86 6.78 6.11
CA HIS A 380 -2.94 7.35 4.76
C HIS A 380 -3.72 8.68 4.83
N ALA A 381 -3.21 9.75 4.21
CA ALA A 381 -3.79 11.09 4.30
C ALA A 381 -4.09 11.78 2.96
N SER A 382 -3.88 11.08 1.84
CA SER A 382 -4.22 11.55 0.50
C SER A 382 -5.26 10.64 -0.16
N PRO A 383 -6.03 11.14 -1.15
CA PRO A 383 -6.95 10.30 -1.88
C PRO A 383 -6.19 9.37 -2.84
N SER A 384 -6.08 8.08 -2.51
CA SER A 384 -5.57 7.05 -3.42
C SER A 384 -6.15 5.67 -3.13
N ASN A 385 -5.94 4.71 -4.05
CA ASN A 385 -6.23 3.27 -3.85
C ASN A 385 -7.62 3.00 -3.28
N ASP A 386 -8.61 3.55 -3.98
CA ASP A 386 -10.00 3.60 -3.57
C ASP A 386 -10.67 2.22 -3.65
N ALA A 387 -10.97 1.58 -2.51
CA ALA A 387 -11.58 0.25 -2.50
C ALA A 387 -13.08 0.27 -2.83
N MET A 388 -13.75 1.37 -2.46
CA MET A 388 -15.16 1.64 -2.65
C MET A 388 -15.34 2.92 -3.45
N SER A 389 -16.57 3.22 -3.81
CA SER A 389 -16.97 4.46 -4.47
C SER A 389 -16.66 5.66 -3.57
N ASN A 390 -15.71 6.50 -3.98
CA ASN A 390 -15.29 7.72 -3.29
C ASN A 390 -14.70 7.52 -1.86
N SER A 391 -14.28 6.31 -1.49
CA SER A 391 -13.69 6.05 -0.16
C SER A 391 -12.34 6.72 0.07
N ALA A 392 -11.59 7.12 -0.96
CA ALA A 392 -10.26 7.69 -0.86
C ALA A 392 -10.31 9.06 -0.20
N ARG A 393 -11.42 9.78 -0.38
CA ARG A 393 -11.68 11.06 0.29
C ARG A 393 -11.83 10.91 1.81
N LYS A 394 -12.06 9.69 2.32
CA LYS A 394 -12.13 9.44 3.76
C LYS A 394 -10.77 9.61 4.44
N ALA A 395 -9.67 9.52 3.68
CA ALA A 395 -8.32 9.77 4.16
C ALA A 395 -7.96 11.26 4.31
N LEU A 396 -8.76 12.19 3.77
CA LEU A 396 -8.43 13.61 3.75
C LEU A 396 -8.08 14.14 5.15
N ILE A 397 -7.10 15.03 5.21
CA ILE A 397 -6.62 15.67 6.45
C ILE A 397 -7.77 16.35 7.22
N SER A 398 -8.76 16.92 6.54
CA SER A 398 -9.96 17.50 7.16
C SER A 398 -10.67 16.54 8.10
N ASN A 399 -10.66 15.24 7.79
CA ASN A 399 -11.33 14.22 8.61
C ASN A 399 -10.49 13.82 9.83
N TRP A 400 -9.19 14.15 9.85
CA TRP A 400 -8.28 13.89 10.96
C TRP A 400 -8.33 14.99 12.03
N VAL A 401 -8.57 16.25 11.65
CA VAL A 401 -8.71 17.38 12.59
C VAL A 401 -9.67 17.07 13.75
N PRO A 402 -10.97 16.73 13.51
CA PRO A 402 -11.90 16.49 14.60
C PRO A 402 -11.48 15.30 15.47
N ARG A 403 -10.90 14.25 14.88
CA ARG A 403 -10.43 13.08 15.63
C ARG A 403 -9.29 13.44 16.59
N VAL A 404 -8.31 14.22 16.13
CA VAL A 404 -7.19 14.67 16.96
C VAL A 404 -7.70 15.53 18.12
N GLU A 405 -8.57 16.51 17.83
CA GLU A 405 -9.16 17.38 18.86
C GLU A 405 -9.96 16.58 19.89
N GLN A 406 -10.88 15.72 19.43
CA GLN A 406 -11.74 14.92 20.30
C GLN A 406 -10.92 14.00 21.21
N THR A 407 -9.87 13.37 20.68
CA THR A 407 -9.02 12.47 21.47
C THR A 407 -8.33 13.22 22.60
N PHE A 408 -7.77 14.41 22.30
CA PHE A 408 -7.17 15.24 23.34
C PHE A 408 -8.20 15.72 24.37
N THR A 409 -9.38 16.18 23.93
CA THR A 409 -10.45 16.62 24.82
C THR A 409 -10.96 15.50 25.73
N LYS A 410 -11.09 14.27 25.20
CA LYS A 410 -11.64 13.12 25.93
C LYS A 410 -10.64 12.51 26.91
N PHE A 411 -9.36 12.41 26.53
CA PHE A 411 -8.35 11.67 27.31
C PHE A 411 -7.25 12.54 27.92
N GLY A 412 -7.18 13.83 27.57
CA GLY A 412 -6.14 14.74 28.04
C GLY A 412 -4.72 14.39 27.55
N ARG A 413 -4.62 13.58 26.48
CA ARG A 413 -3.36 13.10 25.90
C ARG A 413 -3.36 13.30 24.39
N PRO A 414 -2.26 13.78 23.79
CA PRO A 414 -2.19 13.98 22.34
C PRO A 414 -2.05 12.65 21.60
N LEU A 415 -2.64 12.59 20.41
CA LEU A 415 -2.33 11.52 19.46
C LEU A 415 -0.95 11.74 18.81
N ARG A 416 -0.17 10.66 18.71
CA ARG A 416 1.09 10.61 17.96
C ARG A 416 0.82 9.99 16.59
N LEU A 417 0.69 10.84 15.58
CA LEU A 417 0.13 10.48 14.28
C LEU A 417 1.02 10.98 13.15
N CYS A 418 1.41 10.11 12.22
CA CYS A 418 2.03 10.49 10.95
C CYS A 418 1.02 10.30 9.81
N LEU A 419 0.74 11.39 9.10
CA LEU A 419 -0.18 11.47 7.98
C LEU A 419 0.60 11.37 6.67
N GLY A 420 0.55 10.20 6.05
CA GLY A 420 1.38 9.87 4.90
C GLY A 420 0.81 10.28 3.54
N HIS A 421 1.71 10.40 2.57
CA HIS A 421 1.47 10.96 1.23
C HIS A 421 0.92 12.38 1.29
N PHE A 422 1.42 13.18 2.23
CA PHE A 422 1.13 14.59 2.24
C PHE A 422 1.73 15.21 0.98
N GLY A 423 0.97 16.03 0.25
CA GLY A 423 1.42 16.51 -1.05
C GLY A 423 0.55 17.63 -1.59
N TYR A 424 0.99 18.23 -2.69
CA TYR A 424 0.37 19.43 -3.25
C TYR A 424 -1.12 19.25 -3.63
N TYR A 425 -1.52 18.04 -4.04
CA TYR A 425 -2.91 17.70 -4.37
C TYR A 425 -3.81 17.52 -3.14
N VAL A 426 -3.26 17.60 -1.93
CA VAL A 426 -4.07 17.59 -0.71
C VAL A 426 -4.69 18.98 -0.55
N TYR A 427 -5.93 19.09 -1.01
CA TYR A 427 -6.76 20.31 -1.14
C TYR A 427 -7.01 21.10 0.17
N ASP A 428 -6.28 20.86 1.24
CA ASP A 428 -6.67 21.33 2.57
C ASP A 428 -5.53 21.92 3.40
N LEU A 429 -4.92 22.98 2.86
CA LEU A 429 -3.99 23.82 3.63
C LEU A 429 -4.63 24.41 4.89
N SER A 430 -5.97 24.54 4.93
CA SER A 430 -6.69 24.99 6.12
C SER A 430 -6.62 23.94 7.22
N ALA A 431 -7.04 22.70 6.94
CA ALA A 431 -6.95 21.61 7.91
C ALA A 431 -5.52 21.32 8.33
N PHE A 432 -4.56 21.41 7.39
CA PHE A 432 -3.14 21.33 7.73
C PHE A 432 -2.75 22.43 8.73
N LYS A 433 -3.10 23.69 8.48
CA LYS A 433 -2.83 24.81 9.39
C LYS A 433 -3.49 24.60 10.76
N ASP A 434 -4.69 24.02 10.81
CA ASP A 434 -5.38 23.72 12.07
C ASP A 434 -4.66 22.62 12.87
N LEU A 435 -4.22 21.54 12.23
CA LEU A 435 -3.37 20.52 12.89
C LEU A 435 -2.05 21.12 13.40
N MET A 436 -1.44 22.03 12.63
CA MET A 436 -0.21 22.71 13.05
C MET A 436 -0.42 23.62 14.26
N LYS A 437 -1.56 24.29 14.38
CA LYS A 437 -1.91 25.02 15.61
C LYS A 437 -2.00 24.08 16.81
N LEU A 438 -2.63 22.91 16.65
CA LEU A 438 -2.74 21.92 17.74
C LEU A 438 -1.39 21.36 18.17
N ASN A 439 -0.42 21.23 17.25
CA ASN A 439 0.94 20.81 17.56
C ASN A 439 1.71 21.81 18.44
N VAL A 440 1.47 23.12 18.26
CA VAL A 440 2.19 24.16 19.02
C VAL A 440 1.45 24.61 20.28
N GLU A 441 0.13 24.47 20.31
CA GLU A 441 -0.70 24.88 21.46
C GLU A 441 -0.45 23.98 22.68
N GLN A 442 0.04 24.59 23.76
CA GLN A 442 0.38 23.91 25.01
C GLN A 442 -0.78 23.94 26.02
N VAL A 443 -1.12 22.79 26.58
CA VAL A 443 -2.07 22.66 27.71
C VAL A 443 -1.43 21.77 28.77
N GLY A 444 -1.18 22.33 29.96
CA GLY A 444 -0.53 21.57 31.04
C GLY A 444 0.90 21.14 30.74
N GLY A 445 1.59 21.81 29.82
CA GLY A 445 2.97 21.49 29.40
C GLY A 445 3.08 20.42 28.31
N GLU A 446 1.95 19.97 27.75
CA GLU A 446 1.91 19.06 26.61
C GLU A 446 1.26 19.76 25.41
N PRO A 447 1.67 19.47 24.16
CA PRO A 447 0.95 19.93 22.99
C PRO A 447 -0.42 19.24 22.91
N LYS A 448 -1.41 19.91 22.31
CA LYS A 448 -2.71 19.28 22.04
C LYS A 448 -2.63 18.13 21.04
N ALA A 449 -1.62 18.14 20.17
CA ALA A 449 -1.39 17.08 19.20
C ALA A 449 0.10 16.83 18.93
N ARG A 450 0.43 15.65 18.41
CA ARG A 450 1.78 15.30 17.92
C ARG A 450 1.63 14.73 16.50
N VAL A 451 1.31 15.60 15.55
CA VAL A 451 1.05 15.23 14.15
C VAL A 451 2.25 15.50 13.25
N TYR A 452 2.64 14.48 12.50
CA TYR A 452 3.71 14.49 11.51
C TYR A 452 3.12 14.22 10.12
N PHE A 453 3.87 14.55 9.08
CA PHE A 453 3.50 14.34 7.69
C PHE A 453 4.69 13.76 6.94
N ASP A 454 4.47 12.75 6.09
CA ASP A 454 5.49 12.26 5.18
C ASP A 454 5.20 12.64 3.73
N LEU A 455 6.26 12.91 2.97
CA LEU A 455 6.21 13.15 1.52
C LEU A 455 6.64 11.87 0.78
N SER A 456 5.81 10.82 0.85
CA SER A 456 6.09 9.52 0.22
C SER A 456 5.38 9.32 -1.11
N TYR A 457 6.08 8.63 -2.04
CA TYR A 457 5.62 8.34 -3.42
C TYR A 457 4.97 9.54 -4.13
N ASP A 458 5.58 10.70 -3.99
CA ASP A 458 5.19 11.90 -4.72
C ASP A 458 5.76 11.90 -6.16
N VAL A 459 4.89 11.99 -7.16
CA VAL A 459 5.28 11.97 -8.58
C VAL A 459 6.11 13.18 -8.99
N ASP A 460 5.88 14.34 -8.39
CA ASP A 460 6.64 15.56 -8.68
C ASP A 460 8.08 15.46 -8.13
N ILE A 461 8.27 14.77 -7.00
CA ILE A 461 9.62 14.44 -6.50
C ILE A 461 10.32 13.48 -7.47
N LEU A 462 9.63 12.43 -7.91
CA LEU A 462 10.19 11.42 -8.81
C LEU A 462 10.61 12.01 -10.16
N GLU A 463 9.77 12.84 -10.75
CA GLU A 463 9.97 13.47 -12.06
C GLU A 463 10.84 14.74 -12.00
N ASP A 464 11.34 15.10 -10.81
CA ASP A 464 12.18 16.29 -10.58
C ASP A 464 11.47 17.60 -10.97
N ASN A 465 10.17 17.69 -10.70
CA ASN A 465 9.35 18.87 -10.97
C ASN A 465 9.58 19.96 -9.91
N GLN A 466 10.80 20.50 -9.88
CA GLN A 466 11.25 21.44 -8.87
C GLN A 466 10.40 22.73 -8.79
N GLY A 467 9.68 23.09 -9.86
CA GLY A 467 8.73 24.21 -9.85
C GLY A 467 7.57 23.97 -8.88
N VAL A 468 6.91 22.82 -9.00
CA VAL A 468 5.78 22.42 -8.14
C VAL A 468 6.25 22.19 -6.70
N LEU A 469 7.37 21.47 -6.53
CA LEU A 469 7.93 21.19 -5.20
C LEU A 469 8.26 22.47 -4.44
N ARG A 470 8.92 23.45 -5.09
CA ARG A 470 9.21 24.75 -4.46
C ARG A 470 7.94 25.50 -4.09
N TYR A 471 6.93 25.49 -4.96
CA TYR A 471 5.65 26.13 -4.65
C TYR A 471 5.02 25.55 -3.38
N PHE A 472 4.97 24.21 -3.30
CA PHE A 472 4.41 23.48 -2.18
C PHE A 472 5.21 23.71 -0.88
N LEU A 473 6.52 23.53 -0.91
CA LEU A 473 7.39 23.78 0.25
C LEU A 473 7.32 25.22 0.74
N ASN A 474 7.18 26.21 -0.16
CA ASN A 474 6.96 27.60 0.23
C ASN A 474 5.59 27.82 0.90
N ALA A 475 4.55 27.07 0.53
CA ALA A 475 3.26 27.11 1.19
C ALA A 475 3.34 26.54 2.61
N LEU A 476 4.03 25.42 2.79
CA LEU A 476 4.28 24.84 4.10
C LEU A 476 5.09 25.79 4.99
N GLU A 477 6.16 26.39 4.45
CA GLU A 477 6.98 27.38 5.16
C GLU A 477 6.15 28.57 5.67
N ARG A 478 5.21 29.08 4.87
CA ARG A 478 4.29 30.15 5.31
C ARG A 478 3.46 29.71 6.51
N VAL A 479 2.89 28.51 6.46
CA VAL A 479 2.12 27.97 7.60
C VAL A 479 3.00 27.80 8.84
N CYS A 480 4.23 27.28 8.68
CA CYS A 480 5.20 27.15 9.77
C CYS A 480 5.43 28.50 10.47
N LYS A 481 5.75 29.53 9.68
CA LYS A 481 5.96 30.89 10.19
C LYS A 481 4.71 31.47 10.86
N ASP A 482 3.53 31.23 10.29
CA ASP A 482 2.26 31.71 10.84
C ASP A 482 1.96 31.13 12.22
N VAL A 483 2.29 29.85 12.46
CA VAL A 483 2.01 29.18 13.74
C VAL A 483 3.21 29.17 14.70
N GLY A 484 4.38 29.64 14.27
CA GLY A 484 5.61 29.62 15.07
C GLY A 484 6.30 28.26 15.13
N ASP A 485 6.09 27.39 14.14
CA ASP A 485 6.80 26.11 14.02
C ASP A 485 8.04 26.22 13.11
N GLU A 486 9.06 25.42 13.38
CA GLU A 486 10.32 25.41 12.61
C GLU A 486 10.47 24.15 11.74
N GLY A 487 9.36 23.63 11.23
CA GLY A 487 9.32 22.41 10.40
C GLY A 487 9.44 21.13 11.21
N ASN A 488 8.92 21.08 12.45
CA ASN A 488 9.06 19.95 13.37
C ASN A 488 8.03 18.81 13.11
N PHE A 489 7.34 18.84 11.97
CA PHE A 489 6.29 17.89 11.60
C PHE A 489 6.59 17.10 10.32
N LEU A 490 7.45 17.61 9.44
CA LEU A 490 7.65 17.01 8.12
C LEU A 490 8.71 15.89 8.19
N THR A 491 8.47 14.77 7.54
CA THR A 491 9.39 13.62 7.50
C THR A 491 9.58 13.13 6.07
N PHE A 492 10.73 12.52 5.80
CA PHE A 492 10.96 11.78 4.57
C PHE A 492 10.25 10.41 4.63
N GLY A 493 9.59 10.02 3.54
CA GLY A 493 9.06 8.68 3.34
C GLY A 493 9.29 8.26 1.90
N SER A 494 9.56 6.98 1.63
CA SER A 494 9.76 6.50 0.25
C SER A 494 8.49 5.94 -0.38
N ASP A 495 7.63 5.32 0.44
CA ASP A 495 6.65 4.31 0.01
C ASP A 495 7.25 3.36 -1.05
N TRP A 496 8.38 2.77 -0.63
CA TRP A 496 9.29 2.01 -1.48
C TRP A 496 8.61 0.99 -2.40
N ILE A 497 7.58 0.27 -1.94
CA ILE A 497 7.01 -0.81 -2.75
C ILE A 497 6.38 -0.28 -4.04
N MET A 498 5.83 0.94 -3.98
CA MET A 498 5.27 1.67 -5.11
C MET A 498 6.37 2.38 -5.90
N LEU A 499 7.27 3.07 -5.18
CA LEU A 499 8.37 3.85 -5.77
C LEU A 499 9.39 2.97 -6.51
N GLY A 500 9.76 1.83 -5.94
CA GLY A 500 10.81 0.94 -6.43
C GLY A 500 10.51 0.25 -7.76
N GLN A 501 9.28 0.39 -8.26
CA GLN A 501 8.89 -0.07 -9.60
C GLN A 501 8.94 1.04 -10.65
N GLN A 502 9.17 2.28 -10.24
CA GLN A 502 9.22 3.43 -11.12
C GLN A 502 10.60 3.58 -11.75
N PRO A 503 10.68 3.98 -13.03
CA PRO A 503 11.91 4.51 -13.59
C PRO A 503 12.38 5.70 -12.75
N GLY A 504 13.67 5.73 -12.43
CA GLY A 504 14.24 6.84 -11.66
C GLY A 504 14.02 6.76 -10.14
N ALA A 505 13.49 5.67 -9.59
CA ALA A 505 13.36 5.46 -8.15
C ALA A 505 14.65 5.78 -7.36
N GLY A 506 15.82 5.43 -7.91
CA GLY A 506 17.12 5.71 -7.29
C GLY A 506 17.52 7.19 -7.24
N ARG A 507 16.78 8.08 -7.90
CA ARG A 507 17.00 9.54 -7.87
C ARG A 507 16.06 10.25 -6.90
N TYR A 508 15.07 9.53 -6.34
CA TYR A 508 13.99 10.13 -5.54
C TYR A 508 14.52 10.94 -4.36
N LEU A 509 15.42 10.34 -3.56
CA LEU A 509 16.03 11.02 -2.41
C LEU A 509 16.88 12.23 -2.81
N ASP A 510 17.61 12.17 -3.92
CA ASP A 510 18.42 13.29 -4.40
C ASP A 510 17.55 14.44 -4.93
N ASN A 511 16.47 14.14 -5.63
CA ASN A 511 15.48 15.13 -6.06
C ASN A 511 14.80 15.79 -4.84
N PHE A 512 14.49 15.00 -3.81
CA PHE A 512 13.93 15.50 -2.56
C PHE A 512 14.88 16.46 -1.84
N LYS A 513 16.14 16.06 -1.64
CA LYS A 513 17.18 16.93 -1.04
C LYS A 513 17.33 18.24 -1.81
N ARG A 514 17.34 18.17 -3.15
CA ARG A 514 17.45 19.35 -4.01
C ARG A 514 16.27 20.31 -3.83
N ALA A 515 15.05 19.78 -3.63
CA ALA A 515 13.88 20.59 -3.35
C ALA A 515 14.01 21.31 -2.00
N LEU A 516 14.52 20.62 -0.96
CA LEU A 516 14.79 21.24 0.35
C LEU A 516 15.86 22.33 0.26
N ASP A 517 16.94 22.09 -0.49
CA ASP A 517 18.05 23.04 -0.66
C ASP A 517 17.64 24.33 -1.38
N ALA A 518 16.52 24.31 -2.11
CA ALA A 518 16.01 25.46 -2.85
C ALA A 518 15.32 26.53 -1.97
N SER A 519 15.01 26.23 -0.70
CA SER A 519 14.51 27.20 0.29
C SER A 519 15.49 27.32 1.45
N GLU A 520 15.79 28.55 1.88
CA GLU A 520 16.67 28.77 3.03
C GLU A 520 16.11 28.14 4.32
N PHE A 521 14.79 28.23 4.52
CA PHE A 521 14.10 27.65 5.66
C PHE A 521 14.27 26.13 5.68
N TRP A 522 13.97 25.46 4.56
CA TRP A 522 14.04 24.00 4.48
C TRP A 522 15.47 23.48 4.46
N ARG A 523 16.41 24.19 3.83
CA ARG A 523 17.84 23.87 3.87
C ARG A 523 18.39 23.90 5.30
N LYS A 524 18.03 24.91 6.10
CA LYS A 524 18.41 25.00 7.52
C LYS A 524 17.81 23.85 8.33
N ASN A 525 16.59 23.45 8.01
CA ASN A 525 15.84 22.41 8.73
C ASN A 525 15.95 21.01 8.09
N ALA A 526 16.89 20.79 7.15
CA ALA A 526 16.94 19.55 6.38
C ALA A 526 17.21 18.30 7.25
N ASP A 527 17.97 18.42 8.35
CA ASP A 527 18.15 17.30 9.29
C ASP A 527 16.85 16.94 10.03
N LYS A 528 15.97 17.91 10.28
CA LYS A 528 14.65 17.66 10.86
C LYS A 528 13.81 16.79 9.94
N VAL A 529 13.70 17.21 8.67
CA VAL A 529 12.91 16.51 7.66
C VAL A 529 13.45 15.11 7.36
N LEU A 530 14.78 14.98 7.22
CA LEU A 530 15.41 13.73 6.82
C LEU A 530 15.65 12.76 7.98
N ARG A 531 15.58 13.22 9.24
CA ARG A 531 15.99 12.40 10.39
C ARG A 531 15.28 12.72 11.71
N THR A 532 15.47 13.89 12.30
CA THR A 532 15.12 14.08 13.73
C THR A 532 13.62 14.04 13.99
N ASN A 533 12.78 14.58 13.08
CA ASN A 533 11.33 14.51 13.24
C ASN A 533 10.82 13.07 13.25
N PHE A 534 11.42 12.18 12.48
CA PHE A 534 11.13 10.75 12.55
C PHE A 534 11.53 10.16 13.91
N LEU A 535 12.71 10.53 14.42
CA LEU A 535 13.20 10.01 15.70
C LEU A 535 12.33 10.51 16.86
N ASP A 536 11.83 11.75 16.80
CA ASP A 536 10.83 12.28 17.72
C ASP A 536 9.50 11.52 17.61
N PHE A 537 8.99 11.34 16.37
CA PHE A 537 7.79 10.55 16.11
C PHE A 537 7.90 9.13 16.67
N MET A 538 9.07 8.51 16.58
CA MET A 538 9.33 7.16 17.09
C MET A 538 9.78 7.11 18.55
N GLN A 539 10.05 8.26 19.19
CA GLN A 539 10.70 8.35 20.52
C GLN A 539 12.01 7.58 20.61
N VAL A 540 12.83 7.67 19.55
CA VAL A 540 14.18 7.12 19.53
C VAL A 540 15.16 8.19 20.01
N PRO A 541 16.01 7.90 21.03
CA PRO A 541 17.06 8.82 21.49
C PRO A 541 18.05 9.16 20.37
N HIS A 542 18.44 10.44 20.22
CA HIS A 542 19.30 10.89 19.12
C HIS A 542 20.10 12.17 19.38
#